data_AF-A0AAV5ER55-F1
#
_entry.id   AF-A0AAV5ER55-F1
#
_cell.length_a   1.000
_cell.length_b   1.000
_cell.length_c   1.000
_cell.angle_alpha   90.00
_cell.angle_beta   90.00
_cell.angle_gamma   90.00
#
_symmetry.space_group_name_H-M   'P 1'
#
loop_
_entity.id
_entity.type
_entity.pdbx_description
1 polymer ?
#
loop_
_entity_poly.entity_id
_entity_poly.type
_entity_poly.pdbx_seq_one_letter_code
_entity_poly.pdbx_strand_id
1 'polypeptide(L)'
;MYEECSGQMINKEKSSVMFSRNTKEEVKSAVMNKMGITAEVMNEKYLGLPVYMGRSRSKTFSYIKDRIWKKIQGWKERLLSKAGKEVLVKAVAQAMLTYAMSCFDLTQTLCDDISTMIGRF
;
A
#
# COMPACT_ATOMS: atom_id res chain seq x y z
N MET A 1 -0.99 -6.69 30.68
CA MET A 1 -1.68 -5.40 30.83
C MET A 1 -2.71 -5.11 29.72
N TYR A 2 -2.36 -4.95 28.43
CA TYR A 2 -3.39 -4.72 27.38
C TYR A 2 -4.36 -5.90 27.21
N GLU A 3 -3.82 -7.12 27.16
CA GLU A 3 -4.63 -8.34 26.96
C GLU A 3 -5.56 -8.62 28.15
N GLU A 4 -5.07 -8.36 29.38
CA GLU A 4 -5.81 -8.53 30.62
C GLU A 4 -6.94 -7.50 30.78
N CYS A 5 -6.75 -6.26 30.30
CA CYS A 5 -7.75 -5.21 30.39
C CYS A 5 -8.78 -5.26 29.25
N SER A 6 -8.39 -5.69 28.05
CA SER A 6 -9.26 -5.71 26.86
C SER A 6 -9.92 -7.07 26.60
N GLY A 7 -9.40 -8.15 27.19
CA GLY A 7 -9.77 -9.53 26.85
C GLY A 7 -9.33 -9.97 25.45
N GLN A 8 -8.53 -9.16 24.75
CA GLN A 8 -8.03 -9.45 23.40
C GLN A 8 -6.61 -9.99 23.45
N MET A 9 -6.29 -10.93 22.55
CA MET A 9 -4.94 -11.49 22.42
C MET A 9 -4.23 -10.92 21.20
N ILE A 10 -2.98 -10.51 21.37
CA ILE A 10 -2.17 -9.97 20.28
C ILE A 10 -1.76 -11.11 19.35
N ASN A 11 -2.08 -10.97 18.06
CA ASN A 11 -1.60 -11.90 17.05
C ASN A 11 -0.14 -11.57 16.71
N LYS A 12 0.79 -12.32 17.30
CA LYS A 12 2.24 -12.14 17.12
C LYS A 12 2.73 -12.49 15.71
N GLU A 13 2.00 -13.31 14.95
CA GLU A 13 2.34 -13.66 13.56
C GLU A 13 1.99 -12.52 12.59
N LYS A 14 0.95 -11.75 12.89
CA LYS A 14 0.53 -10.56 12.12
C LYS A 14 1.17 -9.27 12.63
N SER A 15 1.85 -9.32 13.77
CA SER A 15 2.51 -8.16 14.36
C SER A 15 3.96 -8.13 13.91
N SER A 16 4.41 -6.98 13.44
CA SER A 16 5.81 -6.75 13.08
C SER A 16 6.34 -5.52 13.80
N VAL A 17 7.66 -5.45 13.92
CA VAL A 17 8.34 -4.26 14.44
C VAL A 17 9.25 -3.71 13.34
N MET A 18 9.20 -2.39 13.16
CA MET A 18 10.09 -1.69 12.24
C MET A 18 11.10 -0.87 13.04
N PHE A 19 12.38 -1.11 12.80
CA PHE A 19 13.47 -0.34 13.42
C PHE A 19 14.05 0.70 12.47
N SER A 20 14.63 1.75 13.03
CA SER A 20 15.43 2.71 12.26
C SER A 20 16.70 2.03 11.74
N ARG A 21 17.21 2.49 10.59
CA ARG A 21 18.46 1.99 10.00
C ARG A 21 19.68 2.16 10.92
N ASN A 22 19.60 3.10 11.85
CA ASN A 22 20.69 3.41 12.78
C ASN A 22 20.61 2.62 14.10
N THR A 23 19.61 1.74 14.26
CA THR A 23 19.46 0.94 15.47
C THR A 23 20.42 -0.25 15.44
N LYS A 24 21.24 -0.39 16.48
CA LYS A 24 22.16 -1.53 16.65
C LYS A 24 21.40 -2.84 16.78
N GLU A 25 21.95 -3.92 16.21
CA GLU A 25 21.32 -5.23 16.17
C GLU A 25 21.05 -5.83 17.56
N GLU A 26 21.93 -5.53 18.52
CA GLU A 26 21.79 -5.89 19.94
C GLU A 26 20.49 -5.32 20.55
N VAL A 27 20.20 -4.06 20.23
CA VAL A 27 18.99 -3.36 20.72
C VAL A 27 17.75 -3.91 20.03
N LYS A 28 17.82 -4.19 18.73
CA LYS A 28 16.71 -4.83 18.00
C LYS A 28 16.35 -6.18 18.61
N SER A 29 17.36 -7.02 18.81
CA SER A 29 17.19 -8.36 19.39
C SER A 29 16.61 -8.29 20.80
N ALA A 30 17.08 -7.37 21.64
CA ALA A 30 16.53 -7.17 22.97
C ALA A 30 15.05 -6.75 22.95
N VAL A 31 14.67 -5.84 22.05
CA VAL A 31 13.27 -5.39 21.91
C VAL A 31 12.38 -6.49 21.32
N MET A 32 12.84 -7.19 20.29
CA MET A 32 12.11 -8.33 19.68
C MET A 32 11.85 -9.43 20.69
N ASN A 33 12.86 -9.80 21.49
CA ASN A 33 12.72 -10.81 22.55
C ASN A 33 11.75 -10.36 23.65
N LYS A 34 11.77 -9.07 24.03
CA LYS A 34 10.84 -8.53 25.03
C LYS A 34 9.39 -8.48 24.53
N MET A 35 9.19 -8.20 23.24
CA MET A 35 7.87 -8.16 22.60
C MET A 35 7.36 -9.55 22.21
N GLY A 36 8.25 -10.55 22.09
CA GLY A 36 7.93 -11.87 21.55
C GLY A 36 7.53 -11.83 20.07
N ILE A 37 8.07 -10.87 19.31
CA ILE A 37 7.81 -10.69 17.87
C ILE A 37 9.09 -11.02 17.12
N THR A 38 9.01 -11.95 16.16
CA THR A 38 10.15 -12.41 15.36
C THR A 38 10.22 -11.76 13.97
N ALA A 39 9.21 -10.98 13.59
CA ALA A 39 9.10 -10.38 12.26
C ALA A 39 9.61 -8.93 12.25
N GLU A 40 10.80 -8.71 11.67
CA GLU A 40 11.26 -7.39 11.21
C GLU A 40 10.85 -7.22 9.75
N VAL A 41 9.97 -6.28 9.44
CA VAL A 41 9.49 -6.08 8.06
C VAL A 41 9.59 -4.62 7.65
N MET A 42 10.51 -4.31 6.75
CA MET A 42 10.65 -2.96 6.16
C MET A 42 9.71 -2.67 4.99
N ASN A 43 9.04 -3.69 4.46
CA ASN A 43 8.21 -3.61 3.25
C ASN A 43 6.75 -4.02 3.48
N GLU A 44 6.30 -4.00 4.73
CA GLU A 44 4.93 -4.40 5.05
C GLU A 44 3.92 -3.35 4.58
N LYS A 45 2.72 -3.82 4.24
CA LYS A 45 1.60 -2.96 3.85
C LYS A 45 0.60 -2.92 4.99
N TYR A 46 0.31 -1.71 5.47
CA TYR A 46 -0.79 -1.46 6.38
C TYR A 46 -1.96 -0.90 5.59
N LEU A 47 -3.13 -1.55 5.70
CA LEU A 47 -4.34 -1.17 4.94
C LEU A 47 -4.11 -1.10 3.41
N GLY A 48 -3.19 -1.91 2.89
CA GLY A 48 -2.87 -1.94 1.45
C GLY A 48 -1.95 -0.81 0.97
N LEU A 49 -1.40 -0.03 1.90
CA LEU A 49 -0.42 1.03 1.68
C LEU A 49 0.92 0.67 2.34
N PRO A 50 2.06 0.98 1.71
CA PRO A 50 3.37 0.68 2.30
C PRO A 50 3.58 1.50 3.58
N VAL A 51 4.00 0.83 4.66
CA VAL A 51 4.28 1.49 5.96
C VAL A 51 5.53 2.35 5.88
N TYR A 52 6.50 1.94 5.06
CA TYR A 52 7.74 2.66 4.85
C TYR A 52 7.91 3.09 3.39
N MET A 53 8.09 4.40 3.19
CA MET A 53 8.57 4.95 1.93
C MET A 53 10.07 5.18 2.00
N GLY A 54 10.81 4.30 1.32
CA GLY A 54 12.24 4.49 1.12
C GLY A 54 12.54 5.67 0.19
N ARG A 55 13.81 5.80 -0.23
CA ARG A 55 14.27 6.91 -1.09
C ARG A 55 13.61 6.97 -2.47
N SER A 56 13.02 5.87 -2.96
CA SER A 56 12.36 5.84 -4.28
C SER A 56 10.84 5.78 -4.11
N ARG A 57 10.20 6.95 -4.18
CA ARG A 57 8.73 7.07 -4.21
C ARG A 57 8.14 6.35 -5.43
N SER A 58 8.73 6.53 -6.62
CA SER A 58 8.26 5.89 -7.86
C SER A 58 8.21 4.36 -7.77
N LYS A 59 9.25 3.71 -7.21
CA LYS A 59 9.25 2.25 -7.03
C LYS A 59 8.25 1.81 -5.96
N THR A 60 8.08 2.62 -4.91
CA THR A 60 7.14 2.32 -3.83
C THR A 60 5.69 2.38 -4.31
N PHE A 61 5.37 3.20 -5.31
CA PHE A 61 4.02 3.34 -5.85
C PHE A 61 3.75 2.55 -7.14
N SER A 62 4.74 1.84 -7.69
CA SER A 62 4.54 1.03 -8.90
C SER A 62 3.43 -0.01 -8.71
N TYR A 63 3.26 -0.54 -7.50
CA TYR A 63 2.17 -1.48 -7.20
C TYR A 63 0.78 -0.87 -7.39
N ILE A 64 0.61 0.45 -7.20
CA ILE A 64 -0.67 1.14 -7.44
C ILE A 64 -0.96 1.14 -8.93
N LYS A 65 0.04 1.53 -9.73
CA LYS A 65 -0.01 1.50 -11.19
C LYS A 65 -0.37 0.10 -11.70
N ASP A 66 0.31 -0.94 -11.19
CA ASP A 66 0.04 -2.33 -11.58
C ASP A 66 -1.37 -2.79 -11.19
N ARG A 67 -1.87 -2.41 -10.01
CA ARG A 67 -3.23 -2.76 -9.59
C ARG A 67 -4.30 -2.09 -10.47
N ILE A 68 -4.11 -0.81 -10.79
CA ILE A 68 -5.00 -0.08 -11.70
C ILE A 68 -4.95 -0.73 -13.09
N TRP A 69 -3.75 -1.02 -13.61
CA TRP A 69 -3.59 -1.70 -14.89
C TRP A 69 -4.33 -3.04 -14.96
N LYS A 70 -4.17 -3.89 -13.94
CA LYS A 70 -4.87 -5.19 -13.87
C LYS A 70 -6.39 -5.04 -13.85
N LYS A 71 -6.92 -3.99 -13.21
CA LYS A 71 -8.37 -3.71 -13.22
C LYS A 71 -8.84 -3.27 -14.59
N ILE A 72 -8.11 -2.34 -15.23
CA ILE A 72 -8.40 -1.83 -16.57
C ILE A 72 -8.39 -2.99 -17.60
N GLN A 73 -7.34 -3.81 -17.59
CA GLN A 73 -7.21 -4.98 -18.48
C GLN A 73 -8.31 -6.03 -18.25
N GLY A 74 -8.85 -6.11 -17.02
CA GLY A 74 -9.96 -7.01 -16.69
C GLY A 74 -11.32 -6.51 -17.17
N TRP A 75 -11.44 -5.25 -17.59
CA TRP A 75 -12.69 -4.69 -18.09
C TRP A 75 -12.92 -5.11 -19.54
N LYS A 76 -14.14 -5.59 -19.84
CA LYS A 76 -14.52 -5.95 -21.21
C LYS A 76 -14.76 -4.68 -22.04
N GLU A 77 -13.67 -4.06 -22.51
CA GLU A 77 -13.68 -2.80 -23.28
C GLU A 77 -14.69 -2.78 -24.42
N ARG A 78 -14.84 -3.89 -25.15
CA ARG A 78 -15.73 -4.02 -26.31
C ARG A 78 -17.22 -4.02 -25.97
N LEU A 79 -17.60 -4.19 -24.69
CA LEU A 79 -18.99 -4.23 -24.26
C LEU A 79 -19.45 -2.93 -23.59
N LEU A 80 -18.56 -1.95 -23.44
CA LEU A 80 -18.83 -0.73 -22.68
C LEU A 80 -18.95 0.46 -23.62
N SER A 81 -20.01 1.24 -23.43
CA SER A 81 -20.12 2.56 -24.05
C SER A 81 -19.05 3.51 -23.47
N LYS A 82 -18.77 4.61 -24.18
CA LYS A 82 -17.83 5.64 -23.71
C LYS A 82 -18.20 6.15 -22.31
N ALA A 83 -19.50 6.37 -22.05
CA ALA A 83 -20.00 6.76 -20.73
C ALA A 83 -19.78 5.65 -19.68
N GLY A 84 -20.02 4.38 -20.05
CA GLY A 84 -19.77 3.24 -19.15
C GLY A 84 -18.29 3.10 -18.77
N LYS A 85 -17.38 3.35 -19.72
CA LYS A 85 -15.93 3.39 -19.46
C LYS A 85 -15.55 4.49 -18.48
N GLU A 86 -16.07 5.70 -18.68
CA GLU A 86 -15.81 6.85 -17.79
C GLU A 86 -16.31 6.58 -16.37
N VAL A 87 -17.50 6.00 -16.21
CA VAL A 87 -18.04 5.63 -14.90
C VAL A 87 -17.14 4.63 -14.18
N LEU A 88 -16.66 3.59 -14.87
CA LEU A 88 -15.76 2.60 -14.28
C LEU A 88 -14.41 3.19 -13.86
N VAL A 89 -13.84 4.06 -14.70
CA VAL A 89 -12.60 4.78 -14.40
C VAL A 89 -12.78 5.61 -13.12
N LYS A 90 -13.84 6.39 -13.01
CA LYS A 90 -14.12 7.23 -11.83
C LYS A 90 -14.42 6.39 -10.58
N ALA A 91 -15.22 5.34 -10.72
CA ALA A 91 -15.64 4.52 -9.59
C ALA A 91 -14.50 3.68 -9.00
N VAL A 92 -13.54 3.24 -9.84
CA VAL A 92 -12.49 2.31 -9.42
C VAL A 92 -11.11 2.96 -9.43
N ALA A 93 -10.63 3.41 -10.60
CA ALA A 93 -9.26 3.88 -10.74
C ALA A 93 -9.03 5.19 -9.98
N GLN A 94 -9.96 6.15 -10.12
CA GLN A 94 -9.88 7.42 -9.38
C GLN A 94 -10.05 7.20 -7.88
N ALA A 95 -10.97 6.35 -7.43
CA ALA A 95 -11.13 6.05 -6.00
C ALA A 95 -9.85 5.46 -5.37
N MET A 96 -9.15 4.57 -6.07
CA MET A 96 -7.88 3.99 -5.61
C MET A 96 -6.78 5.05 -5.52
N LEU A 97 -6.70 5.95 -6.50
CA LEU A 97 -5.78 7.09 -6.50
C LEU A 97 -6.08 8.05 -5.34
N THR A 98 -7.34 8.40 -5.12
CA THR A 98 -7.77 9.29 -4.03
C THR A 98 -7.41 8.71 -2.67
N TYR A 99 -7.61 7.41 -2.46
CA TYR A 99 -7.19 6.77 -1.21
C TYR A 99 -5.68 6.85 -1.00
N ALA A 100 -4.87 6.55 -2.02
CA ALA A 100 -3.42 6.66 -1.93
C ALA A 100 -2.95 8.10 -1.66
N MET A 101 -3.56 9.08 -2.34
CA MET A 101 -3.24 10.50 -2.17
C MET A 101 -3.60 11.03 -0.78
N SER A 102 -4.64 10.49 -0.13
CA SER A 102 -5.00 10.91 1.23
C SER A 102 -3.94 10.59 2.28
N CYS A 103 -3.09 9.59 2.01
CA CYS A 103 -2.02 9.19 2.92
C CYS A 103 -0.64 9.65 2.46
N PHE A 104 -0.45 9.92 1.16
CA PHE A 104 0.86 10.24 0.60
C PHE A 104 0.82 11.17 -0.60
N ASP A 105 1.85 12.00 -0.74
CA ASP A 105 2.08 12.78 -1.95
C ASP A 105 2.63 11.88 -3.07
N LEU A 106 1.76 11.57 -4.03
CA LEU A 106 2.14 10.88 -5.26
C LEU A 106 2.99 11.78 -6.14
N THR A 107 4.00 11.21 -6.83
CA THR A 107 4.81 11.97 -7.77
C THR A 107 4.00 12.31 -9.02
N GLN A 108 4.16 13.52 -9.55
CA GLN A 108 3.45 13.97 -10.75
C GLN A 108 3.60 13.00 -11.92
N THR A 109 4.81 12.45 -12.10
CA THR A 109 5.11 11.40 -13.10
C THR A 109 4.23 10.15 -12.98
N LEU A 110 3.87 9.74 -11.76
CA LEU A 110 3.00 8.59 -11.55
C LEU A 110 1.56 8.92 -11.96
N CYS A 111 1.10 10.13 -11.64
CA CYS A 111 -0.23 10.60 -12.03
C CYS A 111 -0.35 10.72 -13.56
N ASP A 112 0.69 11.22 -14.23
CA ASP A 112 0.74 11.33 -15.70
C ASP A 112 0.73 9.94 -16.37
N ASP A 113 1.52 9.01 -15.83
CA ASP A 113 1.54 7.61 -16.28
C ASP A 113 0.15 6.97 -16.18
N ILE A 114 -0.52 7.12 -15.04
CA ILE A 114 -1.84 6.52 -14.81
C ILE A 114 -2.90 7.20 -15.68
N SER A 115 -2.83 8.51 -15.86
CA SER A 115 -3.73 9.25 -16.76
C SER A 115 -3.58 8.79 -18.20
N THR A 116 -2.34 8.55 -18.64
CA THR A 116 -2.04 8.01 -19.97
C THR A 116 -2.59 6.59 -20.14
N MET A 117 -2.49 5.74 -19.10
CA MET A 117 -3.05 4.39 -19.13
C MET A 117 -4.57 4.39 -19.21
N ILE A 118 -5.23 5.27 -18.44
CA ILE A 118 -6.68 5.46 -18.47
C ILE A 118 -7.13 6.01 -19.82
N GLY A 119 -6.38 6.94 -20.42
CA GLY A 119 -6.72 7.51 -21.72
C GLY A 119 -6.58 6.54 -22.91
N ARG A 120 -5.85 5.44 -22.73
CA ARG A 120 -5.73 4.35 -23.72
C ARG A 120 -6.85 3.31 -23.63
N PHE A 121 -7.63 3.32 -22.55
CA PHE A 121 -8.80 2.46 -22.31
C PHE A 121 -10.08 3.09 -22.90
#